data_AF-A0A1E3WPC0-F1
#
_entry.id   AF-A0A1E3WPC0-F1
#
_cell.length_a   1.000
_cell.length_b   1.000
_cell.length_c   1.000
_cell.angle_alpha   90.00
_cell.angle_beta   90.00
_cell.angle_gamma   90.00
#
_symmetry.space_group_name_H-M   'P 1'
#
loop_
_entity.id
_entity.type
_entity.pdbx_description
1 polymer ?
#
loop_
_entity_poly.entity_id
_entity_poly.type
_entity_poly.pdbx_seq_one_letter_code
_entity_poly.pdbx_strand_id
1 'polypeptide(L)'
;MAAKLKGLIDRTFLPGFAFKFLENKTIPERLLKGRTADVIVTMDSPPFYYRWFQGNPVVKQLERTILKFSGFKRVSATYIGPVINSTTVQRDKWTKQVVKLASKRAVG
;
A
#
# COMPACT_ATOMS: atom_id res chain seq x y z
N MET A 1 -2.40 -9.23 5.38
CA MET A 1 -1.75 -9.15 4.05
C MET A 1 -1.46 -10.57 3.57
N ALA A 2 -1.49 -10.85 2.26
CA ALA A 2 -1.16 -12.18 1.73
C ALA A 2 0.31 -12.56 2.00
N ALA A 3 0.57 -13.85 2.23
CA ALA A 3 1.88 -14.35 2.65
C ALA A 3 3.02 -14.01 1.67
N LYS A 4 2.77 -14.07 0.35
CA LYS A 4 3.78 -13.71 -0.66
C LYS A 4 4.24 -12.26 -0.55
N LEU A 5 3.30 -11.33 -0.40
CA LEU A 5 3.62 -9.90 -0.25
C LEU A 5 4.32 -9.64 1.10
N LYS A 6 3.84 -10.26 2.18
CA LYS A 6 4.49 -10.12 3.49
C LYS A 6 5.93 -10.64 3.45
N GLY A 7 6.15 -11.83 2.89
CA GLY A 7 7.48 -12.40 2.74
C GLY A 7 8.39 -11.60 1.79
N LEU A 8 7.84 -10.95 0.76
CA LEU A 8 8.61 -10.02 -0.06
C LEU A 8 9.12 -8.84 0.79
N ILE A 9 8.22 -8.19 1.53
CA ILE A 9 8.59 -7.06 2.39
C ILE A 9 9.63 -7.50 3.43
N ASP A 10 9.41 -8.61 4.12
CA ASP A 10 10.33 -9.06 5.18
C ASP A 10 11.75 -9.33 4.69
N ARG A 11 11.89 -9.77 3.44
CA ARG A 11 13.20 -10.09 2.83
C ARG A 11 13.83 -8.91 2.09
N THR A 12 13.08 -7.86 1.79
CA THR A 12 13.59 -6.72 1.01
C THR A 12 13.69 -5.43 1.83
N PHE A 13 12.86 -5.25 2.85
CA PHE A 13 12.87 -4.07 3.72
C PHE A 13 13.77 -4.31 4.94
N LEU A 14 15.03 -4.65 4.68
CA LEU A 14 16.02 -4.97 5.71
C LEU A 14 16.76 -3.71 6.23
N PRO A 15 17.34 -3.78 7.45
CA PRO A 15 18.25 -2.76 7.94
C PRO A 15 19.39 -2.49 6.95
N GLY A 16 19.79 -1.24 6.79
CA GLY A 16 20.80 -0.80 5.82
C GLY A 16 20.26 -0.50 4.42
N PHE A 17 19.05 -0.98 4.08
CA PHE A 17 18.35 -0.61 2.83
C PHE A 17 17.09 0.22 3.07
N ALA A 18 16.18 -0.27 3.92
CA ALA A 18 14.90 0.41 4.16
C ALA A 18 14.97 1.41 5.33
N PHE A 19 15.73 1.05 6.36
CA PHE A 19 15.94 1.86 7.56
C PHE A 19 17.30 1.53 8.18
N LYS A 20 17.78 2.37 9.09
CA LYS A 20 19.01 2.16 9.85
C LYS A 20 18.80 2.53 11.31
N PHE A 21 19.10 1.61 12.22
CA PHE A 21 19.19 1.94 13.64
C PHE A 21 20.50 2.67 13.91
N LEU A 22 20.44 3.70 14.74
CA LEU A 22 21.61 4.48 15.14
C LEU A 22 21.72 4.41 16.66
N GLU A 23 22.91 4.07 17.15
CA GLU A 23 23.26 4.21 18.57
C GLU A 23 23.00 5.68 18.94
N ASN A 24 22.12 5.92 19.91
CA ASN A 24 21.65 7.24 20.37
C ASN A 24 20.45 7.88 19.62
N LYS A 25 19.72 7.16 18.76
CA LYS A 25 18.41 7.64 18.26
C LYS A 25 17.28 6.66 18.55
N THR A 26 16.23 7.18 19.20
CA THR A 26 14.97 6.46 19.43
C THR A 26 14.20 6.20 18.13
N ILE A 27 14.36 7.09 17.14
CA ILE A 27 13.71 6.96 15.83
C ILE A 27 14.75 6.50 14.81
N PRO A 28 14.53 5.36 14.11
CA PRO A 28 15.43 4.88 13.07
C PRO A 28 15.55 5.87 11.92
N GLU A 29 16.72 5.93 11.32
CA GLU A 29 16.92 6.67 10.09
C GLU A 29 16.19 5.97 8.94
N ARG A 30 15.35 6.73 8.24
CA ARG A 30 14.58 6.23 7.09
C ARG A 30 15.41 6.37 5.83
N LEU A 31 15.60 5.29 5.09
CA LEU A 31 16.51 5.26 3.94
C LEU A 31 15.78 5.35 2.58
N LEU A 32 14.48 5.06 2.54
CA LEU A 32 13.65 5.18 1.32
C LEU A 32 12.89 6.53 1.27
N LYS A 33 13.51 7.58 1.81
CA LYS A 33 12.95 8.94 1.81
C LYS A 33 12.70 9.44 0.37
N GLY A 34 11.71 10.32 0.22
CA GLY A 34 11.36 10.93 -1.07
C GLY A 34 10.46 10.08 -1.96
N ARG A 35 10.27 8.79 -1.65
CA ARG A 35 9.42 7.89 -2.43
C ARG A 35 7.93 8.03 -2.09
N THR A 36 7.08 7.70 -3.04
CA THR A 36 5.63 7.55 -2.87
C THR A 36 5.20 6.14 -3.24
N ALA A 37 4.10 5.67 -2.67
CA ALA A 37 3.58 4.32 -2.91
C ALA A 37 2.09 4.34 -3.19
N ASP A 38 1.66 3.38 -4.02
CA ASP A 38 0.26 3.16 -4.36
C ASP A 38 -0.16 1.74 -4.08
N VAL A 39 -1.19 1.63 -3.26
CA VAL A 39 -1.72 0.37 -2.79
C VAL A 39 -3.09 0.17 -3.43
N ILE A 40 -3.19 -0.79 -4.33
CA ILE A 40 -4.47 -1.21 -4.91
C ILE A 40 -4.89 -2.48 -4.19
N VAL A 41 -6.06 -2.46 -3.54
CA VAL A 41 -6.58 -3.57 -2.75
C VAL A 41 -7.88 -4.06 -3.36
N THR A 42 -7.89 -5.30 -3.80
CA THR A 42 -9.09 -6.02 -4.20
C THR A 42 -9.68 -6.78 -3.01
N MET A 43 -11.01 -6.78 -2.88
CA MET A 43 -11.71 -7.45 -1.78
C MET A 43 -13.13 -7.82 -2.17
N ASP A 44 -13.70 -8.80 -1.47
CA ASP A 44 -15.10 -9.20 -1.64
C ASP A 44 -16.05 -8.52 -0.65
N SER A 45 -15.52 -7.93 0.41
CA SER A 45 -16.30 -7.07 1.29
C SER A 45 -16.58 -5.72 0.61
N PRO A 46 -17.73 -5.07 0.89
CA PRO A 46 -17.96 -3.70 0.46
C PRO A 46 -16.84 -2.75 0.95
N PRO A 47 -16.24 -1.91 0.08
CA PRO A 47 -15.10 -1.07 0.46
C PRO A 47 -15.37 -0.10 1.61
N PHE A 48 -16.59 0.43 1.73
CA PHE A 48 -16.96 1.32 2.83
C PHE A 48 -16.92 0.59 4.18
N TYR A 49 -17.39 -0.67 4.22
CA TYR A 49 -17.40 -1.49 5.42
C TYR A 49 -15.97 -1.81 5.85
N TYR A 50 -15.13 -2.25 4.91
CA TYR A 50 -13.71 -2.49 5.19
C TYR A 50 -12.99 -1.22 5.69
N ARG A 51 -13.26 -0.07 5.07
CA ARG A 51 -12.57 1.18 5.40
C ARG A 51 -12.98 1.76 6.75
N TRP A 52 -14.28 1.78 7.04
CA TRP A 52 -14.82 2.51 8.19
C TRP A 52 -15.14 1.58 9.35
N PHE A 53 -15.80 0.45 9.11
CA PHE A 53 -16.21 -0.47 10.16
C PHE A 53 -15.05 -1.34 10.65
N GLN A 54 -14.33 -1.99 9.73
CA GLN A 54 -13.12 -2.74 10.10
C GLN A 54 -11.91 -1.83 10.37
N GLY A 55 -12.04 -0.53 10.07
CA GLY A 55 -11.01 0.45 10.34
C GLY A 55 -9.79 0.36 9.41
N ASN A 56 -9.90 -0.28 8.24
CA ASN A 56 -8.87 -0.33 7.20
C ASN A 56 -7.52 -0.97 7.65
N PRO A 57 -7.53 -2.18 8.25
CA PRO A 57 -6.39 -2.70 9.00
C PRO A 57 -5.15 -2.98 8.12
N VAL A 58 -5.33 -3.57 6.94
CA VAL A 58 -4.19 -3.96 6.09
C VAL A 58 -3.49 -2.74 5.51
N VAL A 59 -4.25 -1.77 4.99
CA VAL A 59 -3.65 -0.56 4.42
C VAL A 59 -3.02 0.29 5.52
N LYS A 60 -3.65 0.43 6.69
CA LYS A 60 -3.06 1.19 7.80
C LYS A 60 -1.76 0.55 8.29
N GLN A 61 -1.70 -0.77 8.40
CA GLN A 61 -0.47 -1.48 8.75
C GLN A 61 0.62 -1.21 7.70
N LEU A 62 0.33 -1.49 6.43
CA LEU A 62 1.27 -1.27 5.34
C LEU A 62 1.75 0.19 5.25
N GLU A 63 0.85 1.13 5.35
CA GLU A 63 1.17 2.56 5.31
C GLU A 63 2.03 2.98 6.51
N ARG A 64 1.55 2.73 7.73
CA ARG A 64 2.13 3.34 8.93
C ARG A 64 3.36 2.61 9.42
N THR A 65 3.31 1.28 9.48
CA THR A 65 4.34 0.48 10.14
C THR A 65 5.42 0.00 9.17
N ILE A 66 5.18 0.06 7.85
CA ILE A 66 6.13 -0.44 6.84
C ILE A 66 6.62 0.72 5.95
N LEU A 67 5.73 1.31 5.14
CA LEU A 67 6.12 2.28 4.12
C LEU A 67 6.56 3.62 4.74
N LYS A 68 5.75 4.22 5.61
CA LYS A 68 6.11 5.48 6.29
C LYS A 68 7.30 5.31 7.22
N PHE A 69 7.38 4.17 7.90
CA PHE A 69 8.54 3.81 8.70
C PHE A 69 9.83 3.80 7.87
N SER A 70 9.78 3.28 6.64
CA SER A 70 10.93 3.20 5.74
C SER A 70 11.23 4.51 4.98
N GLY A 71 10.34 5.50 5.03
CA GLY A 71 10.59 6.84 4.47
C GLY A 71 9.64 7.32 3.38
N PHE A 72 8.63 6.53 3.00
CA PHE A 72 7.67 6.95 1.99
C PHE A 72 6.86 8.17 2.47
N LYS A 73 6.87 9.25 1.67
CA LYS A 73 6.21 10.52 2.02
C LYS A 73 4.69 10.41 1.90
N ARG A 74 4.22 9.75 0.84
CA ARG A 74 2.79 9.58 0.54
C ARG A 74 2.51 8.13 0.18
N VAL A 75 1.46 7.58 0.78
CA VAL A 75 0.90 6.28 0.42
C VAL A 75 -0.56 6.53 0.05
N SER A 76 -0.94 6.21 -1.18
CA SER A 76 -2.35 6.27 -1.59
C SER A 76 -2.94 4.87 -1.64
N ALA A 77 -4.25 4.77 -1.41
CA ALA A 77 -4.96 3.50 -1.40
C ALA A 77 -6.18 3.58 -2.33
N THR A 78 -6.30 2.59 -3.21
CA THR A 78 -7.47 2.39 -4.08
C THR A 78 -8.10 1.05 -3.72
N TYR A 79 -9.40 1.06 -3.47
CA TYR A 79 -10.16 -0.12 -3.06
C TYR A 79 -11.07 -0.57 -4.20
N ILE A 80 -11.02 -1.86 -4.52
CA ILE A 80 -11.79 -2.50 -5.58
C ILE A 80 -12.58 -3.65 -4.96
N GLY A 81 -13.90 -3.60 -5.04
CA GLY A 81 -14.76 -4.65 -4.50
C GLY A 81 -16.23 -4.26 -4.38
N PRO A 82 -17.13 -5.22 -4.14
CA PRO A 82 -16.91 -6.68 -4.10
C PRO A 82 -16.46 -7.29 -5.44
N VAL A 83 -15.46 -8.18 -5.44
CA VAL A 83 -14.94 -8.79 -6.69
C VAL A 83 -15.66 -10.10 -7.05
N ILE A 84 -16.04 -10.91 -6.06
CA ILE A 84 -16.61 -12.25 -6.24
C ILE A 84 -17.80 -12.28 -7.21
N ASN A 85 -18.69 -11.29 -7.13
CA ASN A 85 -19.90 -11.18 -7.98
C ASN A 85 -19.79 -10.08 -9.04
N SER A 86 -18.58 -9.65 -9.37
CA SER A 86 -18.38 -8.53 -10.30
C SER A 86 -18.56 -8.95 -11.77
N THR A 87 -19.20 -8.08 -12.55
CA THR A 87 -19.36 -8.25 -14.00
C THR A 87 -18.10 -7.84 -14.75
N THR A 88 -17.98 -8.27 -16.01
CA THR A 88 -16.91 -7.84 -16.93
C THR A 88 -16.88 -6.32 -17.06
N VAL A 89 -18.03 -5.67 -17.19
CA VAL A 89 -18.16 -4.20 -17.26
C VAL A 89 -17.60 -3.51 -16.02
N GLN A 90 -17.87 -4.06 -14.82
CA GLN A 90 -17.31 -3.51 -13.58
C GLN A 90 -15.79 -3.68 -13.54
N ARG A 91 -15.28 -4.84 -13.94
CA ARG A 91 -13.83 -5.12 -14.01
C ARG A 91 -13.13 -4.20 -15.01
N ASP A 92 -13.71 -3.98 -16.19
CA ASP A 92 -13.18 -3.05 -17.19
C ASP A 92 -13.14 -1.61 -16.69
N LYS A 93 -14.18 -1.19 -15.95
CA LYS A 93 -14.20 0.12 -15.30
C LYS A 93 -13.05 0.27 -14.30
N TRP A 94 -12.81 -0.74 -13.45
CA TRP A 94 -11.70 -0.72 -12.50
C TRP A 94 -10.34 -0.75 -13.19
N THR A 95 -10.18 -1.55 -14.26
CA THR A 95 -8.96 -1.55 -15.07
C THR A 95 -8.68 -0.17 -15.65
N LYS A 96 -9.67 0.47 -16.27
CA LYS A 96 -9.54 1.86 -16.78
C LYS A 96 -9.20 2.85 -15.68
N GLN A 97 -9.79 2.70 -14.48
CA GLN A 97 -9.46 3.52 -13.32
C GLN A 97 -7.98 3.35 -12.91
N VAL A 98 -7.47 2.12 -12.83
CA VAL A 98 -6.06 1.85 -12.48
C VAL A 98 -5.11 2.40 -13.54
N VAL A 99 -5.41 2.21 -14.82
CA VAL A 99 -4.62 2.79 -15.92
C VAL A 99 -4.53 4.32 -15.80
N LYS A 100 -5.67 4.99 -15.53
CA LYS A 100 -5.70 6.44 -15.32
C LYS A 100 -4.92 6.88 -14.07
N LEU A 101 -4.90 6.07 -13.02
CA LEU A 101 -4.12 6.36 -11.82
C LEU A 101 -2.61 6.21 -12.07
N ALA A 102 -2.21 5.23 -12.87
CA ALA A 102 -0.82 4.99 -13.24
C ALA A 102 -0.29 6.10 -14.16
N SER A 103 -1.06 6.49 -15.18
CA SER A 103 -0.63 7.51 -16.15
C SER A 103 -0.39 8.88 -15.50
N LYS A 104 -1.17 9.25 -14.50
CA LYS A 104 -0.97 10.50 -13.74
C LYS A 104 0.33 10.56 -12.95
N ARG A 105 0.98 9.42 -12.70
CA ARG A 105 2.15 9.31 -11.81
C ARG A 105 3.43 8.99 -12.54
N ALA A 106 3.35 8.55 -13.79
CA ALA A 106 4.52 8.39 -14.66
C ALA A 106 5.14 9.74 -15.07
N VAL A 107 4.50 10.86 -14.76
CA VAL A 107 4.86 12.22 -15.23
C VAL A 107 5.30 13.14 -14.07
N GLY A 108 5.45 12.63 -12.85
CA GLY A 108 5.86 13.41 -11.68
C GLY A 108 6.87 12.70 -10.81
#